data_AF-A2T422-F1
#
_entry.id   AF-A2T422-F1
#
_cell.length_a   1.000
_cell.length_b   1.000
_cell.length_c   1.000
_cell.angle_alpha   90.00
_cell.angle_beta   90.00
_cell.angle_gamma   90.00
#
_symmetry.space_group_name_H-M   'P 1'
#
loop_
_entity.id
_entity.type
_entity.pdbx_description
1 polymer ?
#
loop_
_entity_poly.entity_id
_entity_poly.type
_entity_poly.pdbx_seq_one_letter_code
_entity_poly.pdbx_strand_id
1 'polypeptide(L)'
;MYLTQDINPEQLIMFSIGRILIPKYHNYTIYIHNLKMFDVHFLIKAIGKTDWKTNVIMDDNNNIISLKLWKYNKSWIHLKLKDSLLLLNTSLYNLGKQINTEYRKDNFPYSFMTSETIYYKGVCPPDKYWNKPPKNRVQIWDARVETLKYLENDLKTLYEVINKYADEIFKKYQINITDHNTISSLSLKIFQSNFYDMSKNTLQTLTGISETQIRHAYRGGMVMVNKREIEKGYLYDVNSLYPYAMLNPMPMGHPELSNDKELNNYFGFVYVEVSPPNTNIPILPTPIEYKEGQKFKGWYFSEELKNAQKYGYKIKLFGGYKFKKQYKMFDTFVKTFYQMKVEGDSTNRMVAKTMLNSLYGRLGMKEQYISAYFVNKKDAEQVLKNKEAILEWEYDNKMLIRTQTRELSNKIKNKLERPTPASIQIAAAITAYARIFMSKYIQKSHYTDTDSIVVSKPLPKREIGVSCITVICVSSCRFNILFPRRFLCS
;
A
#
# COMPACT_ATOMS: atom_id res chain seq x y z
N MET A 1 -21.09 13.77 28.66
CA MET A 1 -22.43 13.24 28.32
C MET A 1 -22.32 12.54 26.97
N TYR A 2 -21.88 11.27 26.93
CA TYR A 2 -21.52 10.58 25.67
C TYR A 2 -22.16 9.20 25.48
N LEU A 3 -22.67 8.58 26.56
CA LEU A 3 -23.34 7.28 26.54
C LEU A 3 -24.54 7.38 27.48
N THR A 4 -25.64 7.95 26.99
CA THR A 4 -26.94 7.99 27.69
C THR A 4 -27.89 7.04 26.98
N GLN A 5 -28.81 6.43 27.72
CA GLN A 5 -29.71 5.38 27.23
C GLN A 5 -30.51 5.79 25.98
N ASP A 6 -30.76 7.09 25.81
CA ASP A 6 -31.64 7.62 24.76
C ASP A 6 -30.95 8.07 23.46
N ILE A 7 -29.62 7.98 23.35
CA ILE A 7 -28.90 8.48 22.16
C ILE A 7 -28.70 7.37 21.13
N ASN A 8 -29.25 7.55 19.93
CA ASN A 8 -28.96 6.72 18.77
C ASN A 8 -27.49 6.90 18.31
N PRO A 9 -26.76 5.82 17.93
CA PRO A 9 -25.40 5.91 17.38
C PRO A 9 -25.17 6.99 16.30
N GLU A 10 -26.12 7.19 15.39
CA GLU A 10 -26.03 8.22 14.35
C GLU A 10 -26.08 9.63 14.95
N GLN A 11 -26.93 9.87 15.95
CA GLN A 11 -27.00 11.15 16.66
C GLN A 11 -25.70 11.41 17.43
N LEU A 12 -25.11 10.37 18.04
CA LEU A 12 -23.82 10.48 18.72
C LEU A 12 -22.72 10.88 17.74
N ILE A 13 -22.68 10.29 16.55
CA ILE A 13 -21.70 10.63 15.50
C ILE A 13 -21.91 12.06 15.02
N MET A 14 -23.15 12.45 14.68
CA MET A 14 -23.47 13.82 14.26
C MET A 14 -23.09 14.85 15.32
N PHE A 15 -23.41 14.58 16.59
CA PHE A 15 -23.02 15.45 17.70
C PHE A 15 -21.49 15.54 17.81
N SER A 16 -20.80 14.40 17.78
CA SER A 16 -19.34 14.34 17.92
C SER A 16 -18.64 15.11 16.81
N ILE A 17 -19.01 14.89 15.54
CA ILE A 17 -18.46 15.64 14.40
C ILE A 17 -18.85 17.12 14.48
N GLY A 18 -20.09 17.43 14.87
CA GLY A 18 -20.56 18.82 15.02
C GLY A 18 -19.76 19.62 16.05
N ARG A 19 -19.28 18.96 17.12
CA ARG A 19 -18.43 19.59 18.16
C ARG A 19 -17.01 19.91 17.69
N ILE A 20 -16.55 19.28 16.61
CA ILE A 20 -15.23 19.50 16.01
C ILE A 20 -15.32 20.22 14.65
N LEU A 21 -16.48 20.27 14.00
CA LEU A 21 -16.72 21.05 12.78
C LEU A 21 -17.07 22.51 13.11
N ILE A 22 -16.19 23.16 13.87
CA ILE A 22 -16.33 24.55 14.37
C ILE A 22 -15.11 25.40 13.95
N PRO A 23 -15.19 26.74 13.98
CA PRO A 23 -14.10 27.60 13.51
C PRO A 23 -12.73 27.29 14.12
N LYS A 24 -12.69 26.89 15.41
CA LYS A 24 -11.46 26.51 16.13
C LYS A 24 -10.64 25.44 15.41
N TYR A 25 -11.30 24.50 14.73
CA TYR A 25 -10.65 23.36 14.07
C TYR A 25 -10.72 23.45 12.54
N HIS A 26 -10.93 24.66 12.00
CA HIS A 26 -10.91 24.90 10.56
C HIS A 26 -9.58 24.41 9.95
N ASN A 27 -9.68 23.61 8.87
CA ASN A 27 -8.57 22.95 8.16
C ASN A 27 -7.79 21.90 8.95
N TYR A 28 -8.29 21.46 10.11
CA TYR A 28 -7.64 20.38 10.84
C TYR A 28 -7.78 19.04 10.09
N THR A 29 -6.75 18.22 10.22
CA THR A 29 -6.77 16.83 9.77
C THR A 29 -6.91 15.93 10.99
N ILE A 30 -7.93 15.08 10.98
CA ILE A 30 -8.21 14.11 12.04
C ILE A 30 -7.92 12.74 11.49
N TYR A 31 -7.06 12.02 12.21
CA TYR A 31 -6.73 10.64 11.90
C TYR A 31 -7.64 9.70 12.69
N ILE A 32 -8.23 8.75 11.98
CA ILE A 32 -8.98 7.63 12.54
C ILE A 32 -8.21 6.38 12.13
N HIS A 33 -7.93 5.49 13.07
CA HIS A 33 -7.15 4.29 12.78
C HIS A 33 -8.04 3.19 12.21
N ASN A 34 -7.76 2.78 10.97
CA ASN A 34 -8.55 1.80 10.23
C ASN A 34 -9.94 2.33 9.78
N LEU A 35 -9.99 3.61 9.44
CA LEU A 35 -11.17 4.29 8.93
C LEU A 35 -11.79 3.54 7.74
N LYS A 36 -10.95 3.10 6.80
CA LYS A 36 -11.37 2.53 5.51
C LYS A 36 -12.28 1.31 5.63
N MET A 37 -12.03 0.45 6.61
CA MET A 37 -12.71 -0.84 6.74
C MET A 37 -13.85 -0.85 7.77
N PHE A 38 -13.93 0.17 8.64
CA PHE A 38 -14.82 0.15 9.80
C PHE A 38 -15.64 1.43 9.92
N ASP A 39 -15.05 2.49 10.48
CA ASP A 39 -15.78 3.68 10.93
C ASP A 39 -16.50 4.42 9.80
N VAL A 40 -15.96 4.35 8.58
CA VAL A 40 -16.47 5.14 7.46
C VAL A 40 -17.92 4.85 7.11
N HIS A 41 -18.37 3.61 7.25
CA HIS A 41 -19.76 3.23 6.95
C HIS A 41 -20.75 3.91 7.91
N PHE A 42 -20.41 3.98 9.20
CA PHE A 42 -21.23 4.68 10.19
C PHE A 42 -21.18 6.20 10.01
N LEU A 43 -19.98 6.74 9.71
CA LEU A 43 -19.78 8.17 9.49
C LEU A 43 -20.60 8.67 8.29
N ILE A 44 -20.50 8.00 7.14
CA ILE A 44 -21.20 8.40 5.90
C ILE A 44 -22.71 8.36 6.11
N LYS A 45 -23.24 7.34 6.81
CA LYS A 45 -24.66 7.25 7.13
C LYS A 45 -25.15 8.42 7.97
N ALA A 46 -24.40 8.78 9.01
CA ALA A 46 -24.73 9.92 9.86
C ALA A 46 -24.61 11.25 9.10
N ILE A 47 -23.53 11.43 8.30
CA ILE A 47 -23.30 12.65 7.50
C ILE A 47 -24.41 12.84 6.47
N GLY A 48 -24.92 11.76 5.87
CA GLY A 48 -26.03 11.77 4.91
C GLY A 48 -27.32 12.40 5.45
N LYS A 49 -27.49 12.44 6.77
CA LYS A 49 -28.65 13.06 7.47
C LYS A 49 -28.44 14.52 7.87
N THR A 50 -27.27 15.09 7.61
CA THR A 50 -26.95 16.48 7.95
C THR A 50 -27.03 17.40 6.73
N ASP A 51 -27.01 18.71 6.94
CA ASP A 51 -26.85 19.73 5.90
C ASP A 51 -25.39 19.90 5.43
N TRP A 52 -24.44 19.14 6.01
CA TRP A 52 -23.03 19.28 5.71
C TRP A 52 -22.72 18.84 4.28
N LYS A 53 -21.75 19.54 3.69
CA LYS A 53 -21.18 19.18 2.40
C LYS A 53 -20.00 18.26 2.63
N THR A 54 -19.79 17.32 1.71
CA THR A 54 -18.72 16.35 1.82
C THR A 54 -18.17 15.93 0.46
N ASN A 55 -16.91 15.54 0.45
CA ASN A 55 -16.22 14.92 -0.66
C ASN A 55 -15.44 13.73 -0.10
N VAL A 56 -15.51 12.59 -0.77
CA VAL A 56 -14.79 11.39 -0.37
C VAL A 56 -13.80 10.95 -1.44
N ILE A 57 -12.65 10.49 -0.99
CA ILE A 57 -11.62 9.87 -1.80
C ILE A 57 -11.72 8.36 -1.58
N MET A 58 -11.72 7.59 -2.66
CA MET A 58 -11.81 6.13 -2.64
C MET A 58 -10.57 5.47 -3.23
N ASP A 59 -10.28 4.24 -2.80
CA ASP A 59 -9.30 3.38 -3.45
C ASP A 59 -9.89 2.64 -4.68
N ASP A 60 -9.05 1.90 -5.41
CA ASP A 60 -9.46 1.14 -6.61
C ASP A 60 -10.49 0.04 -6.32
N ASN A 61 -10.67 -0.33 -5.05
CA ASN A 61 -11.67 -1.29 -4.57
C ASN A 61 -12.93 -0.58 -4.05
N ASN A 62 -13.11 0.71 -4.36
CA ASN A 62 -14.21 1.58 -3.93
C ASN A 62 -14.32 1.78 -2.41
N ASN A 63 -13.28 1.50 -1.63
CA ASN A 63 -13.30 1.79 -0.20
C ASN A 63 -12.95 3.26 0.04
N ILE A 64 -13.69 3.93 0.92
CA ILE A 64 -13.43 5.34 1.26
C ILE A 64 -12.21 5.44 2.18
N ILE A 65 -11.18 6.14 1.73
CA ILE A 65 -9.90 6.29 2.45
C ILE A 65 -9.74 7.65 3.13
N SER A 66 -10.49 8.65 2.67
CA SER A 66 -10.46 10.01 3.22
C SER A 66 -11.78 10.71 2.95
N LEU A 67 -12.20 11.55 3.90
CA LEU A 67 -13.39 12.37 3.80
C LEU A 67 -13.03 13.83 4.07
N LYS A 68 -13.56 14.75 3.28
CA LYS A 68 -13.51 16.18 3.58
C LYS A 68 -14.92 16.65 3.86
N LEU A 69 -15.14 17.25 5.01
CA LEU A 69 -16.42 17.79 5.46
C LEU A 69 -16.36 19.31 5.51
N TRP A 70 -17.47 19.97 5.17
CA TRP A 70 -17.57 21.40 5.38
C TRP A 70 -18.99 21.89 5.63
N LYS A 71 -19.08 22.92 6.47
CA LYS A 71 -20.31 23.62 6.84
C LYS A 71 -20.09 25.13 6.78
N TYR A 72 -21.12 25.87 6.43
CA TYR A 72 -21.11 27.33 6.51
C TYR A 72 -21.55 27.79 7.91
N ASN A 73 -20.73 28.61 8.57
CA ASN A 73 -21.07 29.29 9.81
C ASN A 73 -20.32 30.63 9.86
N LYS A 74 -20.94 31.70 9.32
CA LYS A 74 -20.32 33.01 9.00
C LYS A 74 -19.17 32.94 7.97
N SER A 75 -18.44 31.84 7.93
CA SER A 75 -17.42 31.45 6.96
C SER A 75 -17.49 29.94 6.72
N TRP A 76 -16.87 29.45 5.65
CA TRP A 76 -16.79 28.01 5.39
C TRP A 76 -15.79 27.35 6.35
N ILE A 77 -16.25 26.35 7.10
CA ILE A 77 -15.42 25.55 7.99
C ILE A 77 -15.13 24.22 7.32
N HIS A 78 -13.85 23.85 7.18
CA HIS A 78 -13.43 22.60 6.58
C HIS A 78 -12.78 21.67 7.61
N LEU A 79 -13.02 20.38 7.48
CA LEU A 79 -12.40 19.32 8.28
C LEU A 79 -12.01 18.15 7.37
N LYS A 80 -10.86 17.53 7.61
CA LYS A 80 -10.40 16.34 6.88
C LYS A 80 -10.36 15.15 7.83
N LEU A 81 -10.99 14.04 7.46
CA LEU A 81 -10.89 12.76 8.15
C LEU A 81 -10.05 11.81 7.30
N LYS A 82 -8.99 11.25 7.85
CA LYS A 82 -8.05 10.38 7.14
C LYS A 82 -7.81 9.07 7.88
N ASP A 83 -7.56 8.02 7.11
CA ASP A 83 -7.13 6.74 7.67
C ASP A 83 -5.63 6.78 8.04
N SER A 84 -5.30 6.65 9.32
CA SER A 84 -3.89 6.52 9.73
C SER A 84 -3.27 5.19 9.32
N LEU A 85 -4.05 4.13 9.14
CA LEU A 85 -3.53 2.80 8.79
C LEU A 85 -2.91 2.78 7.39
N LEU A 86 -3.28 3.73 6.51
CA LEU A 86 -2.70 3.88 5.17
C LEU A 86 -1.34 4.60 5.17
N LEU A 87 -0.99 5.28 6.26
CA LEU A 87 0.34 5.85 6.49
C LEU A 87 1.19 4.92 7.37
N LEU A 88 0.55 4.26 8.34
CA LEU A 88 1.16 3.45 9.37
C LEU A 88 0.53 2.05 9.37
N ASN A 89 1.05 1.18 8.50
CA ASN A 89 0.42 -0.08 8.08
C ASN A 89 0.52 -1.23 9.12
N THR A 90 0.19 -0.98 10.39
CA THR A 90 0.05 -2.02 11.42
C THR A 90 -0.94 -1.59 12.50
N SER A 91 -1.32 -2.52 13.38
CA SER A 91 -2.28 -2.25 14.45
C SER A 91 -1.78 -1.15 15.40
N LEU A 92 -2.71 -0.38 15.96
CA LEU A 92 -2.42 0.65 16.96
C LEU A 92 -1.61 0.11 18.15
N TYR A 93 -1.86 -1.14 18.58
CA TYR A 93 -1.07 -1.80 19.62
C TYR A 93 0.40 -1.94 19.22
N ASN A 94 0.66 -2.42 18.00
CA ASN A 94 2.03 -2.56 17.49
C ASN A 94 2.69 -1.20 17.28
N LEU A 95 1.94 -0.19 16.80
CA LEU A 95 2.43 1.17 16.64
C LEU A 95 2.86 1.77 17.98
N GLY A 96 2.02 1.69 19.01
CA GLY A 96 2.37 2.19 20.35
C GLY A 96 3.61 1.50 20.92
N LYS A 97 3.75 0.18 20.69
CA LYS A 97 4.95 -0.57 21.08
C LYS A 97 6.19 -0.15 20.29
N GLN A 98 6.08 0.05 18.98
CA GLN A 98 7.19 0.42 18.10
C GLN A 98 7.67 1.85 18.32
N ILE A 99 6.76 2.78 18.58
CA ILE A 99 7.08 4.19 18.83
C ILE A 99 7.40 4.47 20.32
N ASN A 100 7.20 3.46 21.17
CA ASN A 100 7.33 3.56 22.62
C ASN A 100 6.53 4.74 23.17
N THR A 101 5.21 4.70 22.93
CA THR A 101 4.26 5.66 23.49
C THR A 101 4.07 5.47 24.98
N GLU A 102 3.74 6.55 25.68
CA GLU A 102 3.42 6.53 27.11
C GLU A 102 2.15 5.70 27.35
N TYR A 103 1.15 5.94 26.51
CA TYR A 103 -0.11 5.21 26.46
C TYR A 103 0.00 3.99 25.54
N ARG A 104 -0.73 2.92 25.84
CA ARG A 104 -0.76 1.72 25.00
C ARG A 104 -2.16 1.18 24.93
N LYS A 105 -2.59 0.80 23.72
CA LYS A 105 -3.85 0.09 23.50
C LYS A 105 -3.97 -1.12 24.44
N ASP A 106 -5.01 -1.11 25.26
CA ASP A 106 -5.31 -2.20 26.18
C ASP A 106 -6.13 -3.32 25.53
N ASN A 107 -6.34 -4.40 26.28
CA ASN A 107 -7.32 -5.42 25.90
C ASN A 107 -8.71 -4.98 26.33
N PHE A 108 -9.72 -5.36 25.55
CA PHE A 108 -11.11 -4.98 25.81
C PHE A 108 -12.04 -6.16 25.48
N PRO A 109 -13.12 -6.38 26.26
CA PRO A 109 -13.99 -7.53 26.08
C PRO A 109 -15.06 -7.25 25.03
N TYR A 110 -14.68 -7.15 23.75
CA TYR A 110 -15.59 -6.68 22.69
C TYR A 110 -16.90 -7.48 22.60
N SER A 111 -16.84 -8.80 22.72
CA SER A 111 -18.03 -9.65 22.64
C SER A 111 -18.91 -9.59 23.89
N PHE A 112 -18.43 -9.01 24.98
CA PHE A 112 -19.26 -8.69 26.13
C PHE A 112 -20.10 -7.44 25.89
N MET A 113 -19.67 -6.51 25.03
CA MET A 113 -20.34 -5.22 24.83
C MET A 113 -21.48 -5.34 23.82
N THR A 114 -22.70 -5.51 24.34
CA THR A 114 -23.95 -5.61 23.59
C THR A 114 -24.92 -4.49 24.01
N SER A 115 -26.08 -4.41 23.36
CA SER A 115 -27.16 -3.49 23.75
C SER A 115 -27.63 -3.72 25.20
N GLU A 116 -27.50 -4.93 25.72
CA GLU A 116 -27.93 -5.30 27.08
C GLU A 116 -26.88 -4.94 28.13
N THR A 117 -25.60 -4.96 27.77
CA THR A 117 -24.48 -4.86 28.72
C THR A 117 -23.72 -3.54 28.64
N ILE A 118 -24.02 -2.67 27.68
CA ILE A 118 -23.34 -1.37 27.53
C ILE A 118 -23.51 -0.45 28.76
N TYR A 119 -24.55 -0.68 29.57
CA TYR A 119 -24.80 0.00 30.85
C TYR A 119 -24.59 -0.91 32.07
N TYR A 120 -24.01 -2.10 31.88
CA TYR A 120 -23.78 -3.07 32.95
C TYR A 120 -22.86 -2.52 34.04
N LYS A 121 -23.24 -2.77 35.29
CA LYS A 121 -22.41 -2.54 36.47
C LYS A 121 -22.42 -3.79 37.34
N GLY A 122 -21.27 -4.41 37.55
CA GLY A 122 -21.20 -5.65 38.33
C GLY A 122 -19.84 -6.32 38.25
N VAL A 123 -19.84 -7.65 38.19
CA VAL A 123 -18.61 -8.46 38.14
C VAL A 123 -17.90 -8.27 36.80
N CYS A 124 -16.57 -8.20 36.83
CA CYS A 124 -15.74 -8.10 35.63
C CYS A 124 -16.06 -9.22 34.61
N PRO A 125 -16.15 -8.92 33.29
CA PRO A 125 -16.50 -9.90 32.28
C PRO A 125 -15.62 -11.16 32.32
N PRO A 126 -16.22 -12.37 32.19
CA PRO A 126 -15.47 -13.62 32.12
C PRO A 126 -14.48 -13.69 30.94
N ASP A 127 -13.45 -14.52 31.07
CA ASP A 127 -12.29 -14.60 30.17
C ASP A 127 -12.65 -14.88 28.71
N LYS A 128 -13.73 -15.64 28.49
CA LYS A 128 -14.24 -15.98 27.16
C LYS A 128 -14.58 -14.76 26.30
N TYR A 129 -14.82 -13.60 26.92
CA TYR A 129 -15.14 -12.36 26.21
C TYR A 129 -13.89 -11.56 25.80
N TRP A 130 -12.69 -11.98 26.20
CA TRP A 130 -11.45 -11.25 25.97
C TRP A 130 -10.59 -12.01 24.96
N ASN A 131 -10.03 -11.28 23.98
CA ASN A 131 -8.94 -11.83 23.17
C ASN A 131 -7.70 -12.14 24.01
N LYS A 132 -7.48 -11.32 25.04
CA LYS A 132 -6.42 -11.49 26.03
C LYS A 132 -6.90 -10.94 27.38
N PRO A 133 -7.20 -11.80 28.36
CA PRO A 133 -7.69 -11.36 29.67
C PRO A 133 -6.71 -10.41 30.38
N PRO A 134 -7.20 -9.40 31.10
CA PRO A 134 -6.34 -8.50 31.88
C PRO A 134 -5.75 -9.25 33.08
N LYS A 135 -4.50 -8.92 33.44
CA LYS A 135 -3.84 -9.51 34.62
C LYS A 135 -4.49 -9.07 35.93
N ASN A 136 -4.90 -7.81 35.99
CA ASN A 136 -5.58 -7.22 37.15
C ASN A 136 -7.01 -6.90 36.75
N ARG A 137 -7.98 -7.45 37.48
CA ARG A 137 -9.41 -7.17 37.25
C ARG A 137 -9.88 -6.11 38.22
N VAL A 138 -10.68 -5.19 37.73
CA VAL A 138 -11.48 -4.33 38.58
C VAL A 138 -12.50 -5.18 39.34
N GLN A 139 -12.68 -4.89 40.63
CA GLN A 139 -13.60 -5.61 41.50
C GLN A 139 -15.07 -5.36 41.09
N ILE A 140 -15.36 -4.12 40.69
CA ILE A 140 -16.64 -3.71 40.11
C ILE A 140 -16.35 -3.14 38.72
N TRP A 141 -16.90 -3.78 37.69
CA TRP A 141 -16.85 -3.36 36.30
C TRP A 141 -18.06 -2.49 35.99
N ASP A 142 -17.82 -1.21 35.75
CA ASP A 142 -18.78 -0.28 35.15
C ASP A 142 -18.48 -0.20 33.64
N ALA A 143 -19.32 -0.83 32.83
CA ALA A 143 -19.09 -0.98 31.40
C ALA A 143 -18.92 0.37 30.71
N ARG A 144 -19.66 1.39 31.12
CA ARG A 144 -19.56 2.73 30.55
C ARG A 144 -18.23 3.38 30.91
N VAL A 145 -17.83 3.33 32.18
CA VAL A 145 -16.57 3.94 32.65
C VAL A 145 -15.36 3.25 32.02
N GLU A 146 -15.34 1.92 32.02
CA GLU A 146 -14.24 1.15 31.44
C GLU A 146 -14.16 1.29 29.92
N THR A 147 -15.29 1.39 29.23
CA THR A 147 -15.32 1.73 27.79
C THR A 147 -14.71 3.10 27.54
N LEU A 148 -15.07 4.13 28.32
CA LEU A 148 -14.53 5.47 28.12
C LEU A 148 -13.03 5.55 28.41
N LYS A 149 -12.56 4.89 29.47
CA LYS A 149 -11.11 4.78 29.77
C LYS A 149 -10.36 4.10 28.62
N TYR A 150 -10.90 3.00 28.11
CA TYR A 150 -10.32 2.26 26.99
C TYR A 150 -10.22 3.12 25.73
N LEU A 151 -11.30 3.79 25.34
CA LEU A 151 -11.34 4.67 24.17
C LEU A 151 -10.41 5.89 24.33
N GLU A 152 -10.34 6.49 25.52
CA GLU A 152 -9.42 7.59 25.81
C GLU A 152 -7.96 7.16 25.65
N ASN A 153 -7.61 5.97 26.15
CA ASN A 153 -6.26 5.41 26.02
C ASN A 153 -5.89 5.12 24.56
N ASP A 154 -6.83 4.60 23.76
CA ASP A 154 -6.67 4.44 22.31
C ASP A 154 -6.43 5.79 21.60
N LEU A 155 -7.21 6.82 21.93
CA LEU A 155 -7.06 8.16 21.34
C LEU A 155 -5.71 8.78 21.69
N LYS A 156 -5.28 8.69 22.95
CA LYS A 156 -3.96 9.18 23.40
C LYS A 156 -2.82 8.43 22.71
N THR A 157 -2.92 7.10 22.61
CA THR A 157 -1.94 6.27 21.89
C THR A 157 -1.84 6.71 20.43
N LEU A 158 -2.96 6.87 19.73
CA LEU A 158 -2.95 7.29 18.33
C LEU A 158 -2.39 8.70 18.15
N TYR A 159 -2.76 9.64 19.02
CA TYR A 159 -2.24 11.01 18.99
C TYR A 159 -0.71 11.05 19.13
N GLU A 160 -0.15 10.33 20.11
CA GLU A 160 1.31 10.25 20.27
C GLU A 160 2.01 9.59 19.10
N VAL A 161 1.45 8.49 18.59
CA VAL A 161 1.97 7.78 17.40
C VAL A 161 2.06 8.73 16.21
N ILE A 162 0.97 9.44 15.91
CA ILE A 162 0.90 10.35 14.76
C ILE A 162 1.83 11.54 14.95
N ASN A 163 1.87 12.16 16.13
CA ASN A 163 2.72 13.32 16.37
C ASN A 163 4.20 12.97 16.30
N LYS A 164 4.64 11.91 16.99
CA LYS A 164 6.04 11.47 16.93
C LYS A 164 6.45 11.13 15.50
N TYR A 165 5.59 10.44 14.76
CA TYR A 165 5.83 10.15 13.34
C TYR A 165 5.88 11.43 12.48
N ALA A 166 4.92 12.34 12.66
CA ALA A 166 4.88 13.62 11.94
C ALA A 166 6.13 14.46 12.21
N ASP A 167 6.53 14.56 13.48
CA ASP A 167 7.71 15.30 13.91
C ASP A 167 8.99 14.72 13.31
N GLU A 168 9.15 13.39 13.33
CA GLU A 168 10.32 12.74 12.72
C GLU A 168 10.39 12.97 11.21
N ILE A 169 9.26 12.90 10.51
CA ILE A 169 9.21 13.17 9.06
C ILE A 169 9.48 14.65 8.78
N PHE A 170 8.87 15.56 9.53
CA PHE A 170 9.01 17.00 9.31
C PHE A 170 10.43 17.48 9.61
N LYS A 171 11.01 17.07 10.75
CA LYS A 171 12.39 17.43 11.13
C LYS A 171 13.39 17.01 10.06
N LYS A 172 13.25 15.81 9.49
CA LYS A 172 14.22 15.24 8.53
C LYS A 172 13.99 15.70 7.09
N TYR A 173 12.75 15.85 6.67
CA TYR A 173 12.39 16.00 5.25
C TYR A 173 11.59 17.27 4.93
N GLN A 174 11.24 18.06 5.94
CA GLN A 174 10.46 19.30 5.82
C GLN A 174 9.13 19.09 5.06
N ILE A 175 8.51 17.92 5.26
CA ILE A 175 7.25 17.53 4.62
C ILE A 175 6.19 17.26 5.69
N ASN A 176 5.01 17.82 5.48
CA ASN A 176 3.87 17.60 6.36
C ASN A 176 3.10 16.33 5.94
N ILE A 177 2.97 15.37 6.86
CA ILE A 177 2.24 14.13 6.60
C ILE A 177 0.74 14.35 6.33
N THR A 178 0.17 15.47 6.80
CA THR A 178 -1.26 15.78 6.63
C THR A 178 -1.64 16.09 5.20
N ASP A 179 -0.66 16.36 4.33
CA ASP A 179 -0.89 16.59 2.89
C ASP A 179 -1.01 15.28 2.10
N HIS A 180 -0.72 14.16 2.75
CA HIS A 180 -0.68 12.84 2.14
C HIS A 180 -1.77 11.92 2.73
N ASN A 181 -2.38 11.07 1.89
CA ASN A 181 -3.39 10.10 2.33
C ASN A 181 -2.78 8.73 2.61
N THR A 182 -1.67 8.41 1.94
CA THR A 182 -1.03 7.10 2.01
C THR A 182 0.48 7.24 2.13
N ILE A 183 1.13 6.22 2.69
CA ILE A 183 2.59 6.16 2.75
C ILE A 183 3.22 6.22 1.36
N SER A 184 2.59 5.59 0.35
CA SER A 184 3.09 5.60 -1.03
C SER A 184 3.16 7.02 -1.60
N SER A 185 2.17 7.86 -1.29
CA SER A 185 2.17 9.29 -1.68
C SER A 185 3.23 10.10 -0.92
N LEU A 186 3.39 9.87 0.39
CA LEU A 186 4.38 10.54 1.22
C LEU A 186 5.81 10.18 0.80
N SER A 187 6.08 8.89 0.56
CA SER A 187 7.38 8.37 0.14
C SER A 187 7.81 8.95 -1.21
N LEU A 188 6.89 9.03 -2.18
CA LEU A 188 7.16 9.67 -3.46
C LEU A 188 7.51 11.16 -3.29
N LYS A 189 6.77 11.89 -2.45
CA LYS A 189 7.04 13.31 -2.20
C LYS A 189 8.39 13.53 -1.53
N ILE A 190 8.74 12.68 -0.56
CA ILE A 190 10.06 12.70 0.10
C ILE A 190 11.15 12.43 -0.93
N PHE A 191 11.00 11.40 -1.77
CA PHE A 191 11.96 11.10 -2.83
C PHE A 191 12.16 12.29 -3.78
N GLN A 192 11.07 12.84 -4.31
CA GLN A 192 11.11 13.97 -5.26
C GLN A 192 11.69 15.25 -4.66
N SER A 193 11.51 15.49 -3.36
CA SER A 193 11.91 16.76 -2.74
C SER A 193 13.31 16.70 -2.12
N ASN A 194 13.77 15.53 -1.68
CA ASN A 194 15.01 15.39 -0.91
C ASN A 194 16.07 14.50 -1.58
N PHE A 195 15.67 13.63 -2.50
CA PHE A 195 16.58 12.61 -3.06
C PHE A 195 16.71 12.66 -4.57
N TYR A 196 15.97 13.54 -5.24
CA TYR A 196 15.92 13.58 -6.68
C TYR A 196 15.85 15.02 -7.20
N ASP A 197 16.78 15.35 -8.11
CA ASP A 197 16.84 16.68 -8.71
C ASP A 197 15.84 16.80 -9.86
N MET A 198 14.63 17.22 -9.50
CA MET A 198 13.53 17.43 -10.44
C MET A 198 13.83 18.52 -11.49
N SER A 199 14.82 19.39 -11.26
CA SER A 199 15.21 20.42 -12.24
C SER A 199 15.96 19.82 -13.43
N LYS A 200 16.66 18.70 -13.22
CA LYS A 200 17.46 18.04 -14.26
C LYS A 200 16.68 16.96 -15.00
N ASN A 201 15.85 16.21 -14.29
CA ASN A 201 15.09 15.11 -14.87
C ASN A 201 13.72 15.02 -14.19
N THR A 202 12.64 14.98 -14.95
CA THR A 202 11.30 14.75 -14.42
C THR A 202 10.94 13.27 -14.45
N LEU A 203 10.24 12.79 -13.41
CA LEU A 203 9.61 11.48 -13.46
C LEU A 203 8.50 11.52 -14.51
N GLN A 204 8.69 10.75 -15.59
CA GLN A 204 7.76 10.75 -16.70
C GLN A 204 6.64 9.74 -16.46
N THR A 205 5.40 10.22 -16.59
CA THR A 205 4.21 9.38 -16.74
C THR A 205 4.02 9.06 -18.22
N LEU A 206 3.94 7.77 -18.54
CA LEU A 206 3.60 7.30 -19.88
C LEU A 206 2.08 7.27 -20.06
N THR A 207 1.62 7.46 -21.29
CA THR A 207 0.20 7.38 -21.64
C THR A 207 -0.01 6.61 -22.94
N GLY A 208 -1.27 6.24 -23.22
CA GLY A 208 -1.68 5.58 -24.45
C GLY A 208 -1.08 4.19 -24.65
N ILE A 209 -0.72 3.87 -25.89
CA ILE A 209 -0.28 2.53 -26.30
C ILE A 209 1.02 2.12 -25.61
N SER A 210 1.98 3.04 -25.49
CA SER A 210 3.28 2.73 -24.85
C SER A 210 3.13 2.33 -23.38
N GLU A 211 2.27 3.03 -22.65
CA GLU A 211 1.91 2.70 -21.27
C GLU A 211 1.26 1.30 -21.18
N THR A 212 0.27 1.03 -22.04
CA THR A 212 -0.47 -0.24 -22.05
C THR A 212 0.47 -1.41 -22.37
N GLN A 213 1.36 -1.24 -23.35
CA GLN A 213 2.31 -2.27 -23.76
C GLN A 213 3.37 -2.53 -22.69
N ILE A 214 3.94 -1.49 -22.09
CA ILE A 214 4.91 -1.62 -20.99
C ILE A 214 4.25 -2.21 -19.74
N ARG A 215 2.97 -1.89 -19.49
CA ARG A 215 2.22 -2.47 -18.38
C ARG A 215 2.07 -3.99 -18.49
N HIS A 216 2.02 -4.56 -19.71
CA HIS A 216 2.06 -6.02 -19.88
C HIS A 216 3.40 -6.66 -19.45
N ALA A 217 4.49 -5.89 -19.42
CA ALA A 217 5.77 -6.31 -18.85
C ALA A 217 5.86 -6.10 -17.33
N TYR A 218 4.97 -5.29 -16.74
CA TYR A 218 4.91 -5.08 -15.30
C TYR A 218 4.28 -6.29 -14.60
N ARG A 219 5.14 -7.23 -14.20
CA ARG A 219 4.76 -8.42 -13.43
C ARG A 219 5.41 -8.39 -12.06
N GLY A 220 4.78 -9.03 -11.08
CA GLY A 220 5.25 -9.09 -9.69
C GLY A 220 6.44 -10.03 -9.48
N GLY A 221 6.64 -10.45 -8.21
CA GLY A 221 7.54 -11.53 -7.86
C GLY A 221 7.12 -12.88 -8.46
N MET A 222 8.03 -13.84 -8.47
CA MET A 222 7.71 -15.21 -8.89
C MET A 222 7.29 -16.03 -7.68
N VAL A 223 6.16 -16.72 -7.79
CA VAL A 223 5.70 -17.69 -6.79
C VAL A 223 5.62 -19.05 -7.47
N MET A 224 6.40 -20.01 -7.00
CA MET A 224 6.47 -21.34 -7.62
C MET A 224 6.68 -22.42 -6.57
N VAL A 225 5.99 -23.56 -6.76
CA VAL A 225 6.19 -24.80 -6.01
C VAL A 225 6.85 -25.81 -6.96
N ASN A 226 8.16 -25.97 -6.85
CA ASN A 226 8.94 -26.93 -7.64
C ASN A 226 8.89 -28.34 -7.01
N LYS A 227 8.77 -28.41 -5.68
CA LYS A 227 8.58 -29.66 -4.94
C LYS A 227 7.59 -29.47 -3.80
N ARG A 228 6.60 -30.37 -3.71
CA ARG A 228 5.49 -30.27 -2.74
C ARG A 228 5.84 -30.76 -1.33
N GLU A 229 6.88 -31.58 -1.22
CA GLU A 229 7.28 -32.22 0.02
C GLU A 229 8.78 -32.11 0.23
N ILE A 230 9.15 -31.67 1.43
CA ILE A 230 10.54 -31.53 1.86
C ILE A 230 10.60 -31.96 3.32
N GLU A 231 11.40 -32.98 3.62
CA GLU A 231 11.63 -33.42 5.01
C GLU A 231 12.46 -32.40 5.81
N LYS A 232 13.46 -31.78 5.17
CA LYS A 232 14.33 -30.77 5.78
C LYS A 232 14.57 -29.62 4.79
N GLY A 233 13.92 -28.49 5.06
CA GLY A 233 14.06 -27.27 4.28
C GLY A 233 14.78 -26.17 5.06
N TYR A 234 15.51 -25.32 4.34
CA TYR A 234 16.06 -24.06 4.84
C TYR A 234 15.31 -22.92 4.15
N LEU A 235 14.67 -22.06 4.95
CA LEU A 235 13.98 -20.86 4.48
C LEU A 235 14.93 -19.67 4.53
N TYR A 236 14.93 -18.93 3.43
CA TYR A 236 15.83 -17.85 3.15
C TYR A 236 15.03 -16.69 2.55
N ASP A 237 15.26 -15.47 3.03
CA ASP A 237 14.56 -14.27 2.56
C ASP A 237 15.54 -13.16 2.20
N VAL A 238 15.34 -12.48 1.08
CA VAL A 238 16.21 -11.39 0.63
C VAL A 238 15.86 -10.10 1.36
N ASN A 239 16.83 -9.51 2.05
CA ASN A 239 16.63 -8.26 2.75
C ASN A 239 16.34 -7.10 1.79
N SER A 240 15.07 -6.68 1.71
CA SER A 240 14.66 -5.50 0.92
C SER A 240 14.96 -5.65 -0.58
N LEU A 241 14.46 -6.73 -1.19
CA LEU A 241 14.68 -7.08 -2.61
C LEU A 241 14.37 -5.94 -3.60
N TYR A 242 13.21 -5.29 -3.50
CA TYR A 242 12.87 -4.20 -4.43
C TYR A 242 13.77 -2.97 -4.25
N PRO A 243 14.06 -2.49 -3.03
CA PRO A 243 15.12 -1.50 -2.81
C PRO A 243 16.49 -1.87 -3.37
N TYR A 244 16.90 -3.14 -3.26
CA TYR A 244 18.13 -3.60 -3.90
C TYR A 244 18.05 -3.49 -5.43
N ALA A 245 16.93 -3.92 -6.01
CA ALA A 245 16.68 -3.82 -7.45
C ALA A 245 16.71 -2.35 -7.94
N MET A 246 16.29 -1.40 -7.10
CA MET A 246 16.32 0.05 -7.39
C MET A 246 17.72 0.63 -7.57
N LEU A 247 18.79 -0.06 -7.14
CA LEU A 247 20.18 0.36 -7.35
C LEU A 247 20.68 0.11 -8.78
N ASN A 248 19.90 -0.61 -9.60
CA ASN A 248 20.23 -0.83 -11.01
C ASN A 248 19.88 0.40 -11.88
N PRO A 249 20.41 0.48 -13.11
CA PRO A 249 20.03 1.54 -14.05
C PRO A 249 18.55 1.49 -14.40
N MET A 250 17.88 2.64 -14.46
CA MET A 250 16.43 2.75 -14.71
C MET A 250 16.11 3.33 -16.09
N PRO A 251 15.02 2.88 -16.75
CA PRO A 251 14.54 3.45 -18.01
C PRO A 251 13.90 4.83 -17.76
N MET A 252 14.53 5.87 -18.30
CA MET A 252 14.12 7.26 -18.13
C MET A 252 13.88 7.95 -19.48
N GLY A 253 13.10 9.02 -19.43
CA GLY A 253 12.73 9.82 -20.59
C GLY A 253 11.66 9.14 -21.45
N HIS A 254 11.48 9.70 -22.65
CA HIS A 254 10.46 9.26 -23.58
C HIS A 254 10.85 7.91 -24.21
N PRO A 255 9.88 7.01 -24.45
CA PRO A 255 10.13 5.77 -25.17
C PRO A 255 10.44 6.07 -26.65
N GLU A 256 11.56 5.56 -27.13
CA GLU A 256 11.91 5.56 -28.56
C GLU A 256 11.50 4.24 -29.19
N LEU A 257 10.56 4.27 -30.14
CA LEU A 257 10.14 3.07 -30.85
C LEU A 257 11.30 2.54 -31.71
N SER A 258 11.55 1.24 -31.64
CA SER A 258 12.61 0.58 -32.39
C SER A 258 12.16 -0.77 -32.92
N ASN A 259 12.61 -1.10 -34.13
CA ASN A 259 12.42 -2.40 -34.78
C ASN A 259 13.73 -3.22 -34.85
N ASP A 260 14.74 -2.78 -34.09
CA ASP A 260 16.02 -3.46 -33.98
C ASP A 260 15.81 -4.92 -33.57
N LYS A 261 16.55 -5.82 -34.22
CA LYS A 261 16.43 -7.27 -34.02
C LYS A 261 17.46 -7.80 -33.03
N GLU A 262 18.46 -6.99 -32.68
CA GLU A 262 19.50 -7.35 -31.73
C GLU A 262 19.10 -6.91 -30.32
N LEU A 263 18.98 -7.88 -29.40
CA LEU A 263 18.56 -7.61 -28.02
C LEU A 263 19.56 -6.74 -27.26
N ASN A 264 20.85 -6.87 -27.56
CA ASN A 264 21.90 -6.10 -26.89
C ASN A 264 21.80 -4.59 -27.14
N ASN A 265 21.16 -4.19 -28.24
CA ASN A 265 20.94 -2.79 -28.58
C ASN A 265 19.75 -2.16 -27.83
N TYR A 266 18.99 -2.93 -27.05
CA TYR A 266 17.91 -2.42 -26.22
C TYR A 266 18.34 -2.17 -24.79
N PHE A 267 17.87 -1.05 -24.26
CA PHE A 267 17.61 -0.86 -22.85
C PHE A 267 16.19 -0.32 -22.71
N GLY A 268 15.26 -1.16 -22.27
CA GLY A 268 13.83 -0.82 -22.29
C GLY A 268 12.96 -2.05 -22.42
N PHE A 269 11.87 -1.95 -23.17
CA PHE A 269 10.83 -2.99 -23.22
C PHE A 269 10.65 -3.51 -24.63
N VAL A 270 10.64 -4.83 -24.79
CA VAL A 270 10.54 -5.46 -26.11
C VAL A 270 9.43 -6.50 -26.14
N TYR A 271 8.78 -6.60 -27.30
CA TYR A 271 7.86 -7.68 -27.60
C TYR A 271 8.60 -8.82 -28.29
N VAL A 272 8.51 -10.00 -27.69
CA VAL A 272 9.29 -11.17 -28.11
C VAL A 272 8.45 -12.43 -28.19
N GLU A 273 8.93 -13.39 -28.99
CA GLU A 273 8.59 -14.80 -28.85
C GLU A 273 9.76 -15.50 -28.16
N VAL A 274 9.46 -16.18 -27.06
CA VAL A 274 10.42 -16.88 -26.23
C VAL A 274 10.26 -18.38 -26.47
N SER A 275 11.37 -19.05 -26.78
CA SER A 275 11.46 -20.51 -26.75
C SER A 275 12.24 -20.92 -25.51
N PRO A 276 11.56 -21.43 -24.46
CA PRO A 276 12.22 -21.86 -23.24
C PRO A 276 13.11 -23.09 -23.49
N PRO A 277 14.18 -23.27 -22.71
CA PRO A 277 14.95 -24.51 -22.73
C PRO A 277 14.13 -25.66 -22.13
N ASN A 278 14.57 -26.90 -22.33
CA ASN A 278 14.03 -28.07 -21.62
C ASN A 278 14.50 -28.05 -20.15
N THR A 279 14.00 -27.09 -19.37
CA THR A 279 14.18 -27.00 -17.92
C THR A 279 12.82 -27.09 -17.25
N ASN A 280 12.78 -27.74 -16.09
CA ASN A 280 11.55 -27.90 -15.33
C ASN A 280 11.17 -26.64 -14.53
N ILE A 281 12.05 -25.65 -14.44
CA ILE A 281 11.85 -24.47 -13.60
C ILE A 281 11.98 -23.21 -14.46
N PRO A 282 10.88 -22.53 -14.83
CA PRO A 282 10.96 -21.27 -15.55
C PRO A 282 11.57 -20.15 -14.70
N ILE A 283 12.33 -19.25 -15.33
CA ILE A 283 12.86 -18.02 -14.69
C ILE A 283 12.23 -16.74 -15.24
N LEU A 284 11.45 -16.86 -16.31
CA LEU A 284 10.65 -15.77 -16.84
C LEU A 284 9.21 -15.98 -16.38
N PRO A 285 8.50 -14.91 -16.00
CA PRO A 285 7.07 -15.02 -15.78
C PRO A 285 6.40 -15.40 -17.10
N THR A 286 5.47 -16.35 -17.07
CA THR A 286 4.80 -16.85 -18.28
C THR A 286 3.34 -16.36 -18.34
N PRO A 287 2.69 -16.42 -19.51
CA PRO A 287 1.24 -16.25 -19.60
C PRO A 287 0.50 -17.28 -18.72
N ILE A 288 -0.73 -16.97 -18.31
CA ILE A 288 -1.56 -17.84 -17.45
C ILE A 288 -1.79 -19.21 -18.08
N GLU A 289 -1.98 -19.25 -19.40
CA GLU A 289 -2.25 -20.48 -20.16
C GLU A 289 -0.99 -21.23 -20.60
N TYR A 290 0.18 -20.87 -20.06
CA TYR A 290 1.44 -21.47 -20.46
C TYR A 290 1.52 -22.95 -20.08
N LYS A 291 1.79 -23.79 -21.07
CA LYS A 291 2.20 -25.18 -20.86
C LYS A 291 3.72 -25.28 -20.99
N GLU A 292 4.32 -26.06 -20.10
CA GLU A 292 5.76 -26.25 -20.02
C GLU A 292 6.37 -26.64 -21.38
N GLY A 293 7.52 -26.04 -21.70
CA GLY A 293 8.23 -26.25 -22.97
C GLY A 293 7.62 -25.53 -24.19
N GLN A 294 6.43 -24.93 -24.10
CA GLN A 294 5.83 -24.23 -25.24
C GLN A 294 6.51 -22.88 -25.51
N LYS A 295 6.44 -22.42 -26.76
CA LYS A 295 6.80 -21.04 -27.08
C LYS A 295 5.70 -20.12 -26.59
N PHE A 296 6.08 -18.94 -26.11
CA PHE A 296 5.11 -17.91 -25.71
C PHE A 296 5.57 -16.53 -26.17
N LYS A 297 4.59 -15.62 -26.31
CA LYS A 297 4.85 -14.23 -26.64
C LYS A 297 4.55 -13.32 -25.45
N GLY A 298 5.23 -12.18 -25.39
CA GLY A 298 4.96 -11.19 -24.36
C GLY A 298 5.91 -10.01 -24.40
N TRP A 299 5.54 -9.00 -23.62
CA TRP A 299 6.37 -7.83 -23.34
C TRP A 299 7.27 -8.12 -22.14
N TYR A 300 8.56 -7.83 -22.28
CA TYR A 300 9.55 -8.02 -21.22
C TYR A 300 10.53 -6.85 -21.19
N PHE A 301 11.13 -6.63 -20.03
CA PHE A 301 12.27 -5.74 -19.91
C PHE A 301 13.51 -6.39 -20.54
N SER A 302 14.28 -5.64 -21.31
CA SER A 302 15.40 -6.15 -22.11
C SER A 302 16.47 -6.85 -21.27
N GLU A 303 16.77 -6.32 -20.07
CA GLU A 303 17.78 -6.93 -19.20
C GLU A 303 17.32 -8.28 -18.62
N GLU A 304 16.02 -8.47 -18.44
CA GLU A 304 15.44 -9.75 -17.99
C GLU A 304 15.62 -10.83 -19.05
N LEU A 305 15.43 -10.45 -20.31
CA LEU A 305 15.66 -11.32 -21.46
C LEU A 305 17.15 -11.64 -21.66
N LYS A 306 18.04 -10.66 -21.49
CA LYS A 306 19.51 -10.89 -21.51
C LYS A 306 19.94 -11.86 -20.41
N ASN A 307 19.32 -11.78 -19.24
CA ASN A 307 19.53 -12.78 -18.19
C ASN A 307 19.00 -14.15 -18.63
N ALA A 308 17.81 -14.22 -19.23
CA ALA A 308 17.22 -15.48 -19.66
C ALA A 308 18.05 -16.22 -20.73
N GLN A 309 18.71 -15.51 -21.65
CA GLN A 309 19.62 -16.13 -22.62
C GLN A 309 20.74 -16.96 -21.96
N LYS A 310 21.22 -16.53 -20.78
CA LYS A 310 22.25 -17.26 -20.01
C LYS A 310 21.78 -18.63 -19.52
N TYR A 311 20.45 -18.82 -19.42
CA TYR A 311 19.83 -20.08 -19.04
C TYR A 311 19.35 -20.89 -20.26
N GLY A 312 19.71 -20.51 -21.48
CA GLY A 312 19.39 -21.25 -22.70
C GLY A 312 18.07 -20.87 -23.37
N TYR A 313 17.40 -19.80 -22.93
CA TYR A 313 16.22 -19.28 -23.61
C TYR A 313 16.60 -18.70 -24.98
N LYS A 314 15.87 -19.10 -26.02
CA LYS A 314 15.98 -18.49 -27.36
C LYS A 314 14.93 -17.40 -27.51
N ILE A 315 15.32 -16.25 -28.03
CA ILE A 315 14.49 -15.05 -28.05
C ILE A 315 14.41 -14.52 -29.47
N LYS A 316 13.19 -14.40 -30.00
CA LYS A 316 12.90 -13.79 -31.30
C LYS A 316 12.24 -12.42 -31.07
N LEU A 317 12.89 -11.35 -31.53
CA LEU A 317 12.43 -9.98 -31.33
C LEU A 317 11.50 -9.50 -32.46
N PHE A 318 10.39 -8.87 -32.07
CA PHE A 318 9.49 -8.21 -33.01
C PHE A 318 9.74 -6.71 -33.09
N GLY A 319 10.02 -6.06 -31.95
CA GLY A 319 10.30 -4.64 -31.80
C GLY A 319 10.06 -4.21 -30.35
N GLY A 320 10.20 -2.92 -30.06
CA GLY A 320 9.96 -2.40 -28.71
C GLY A 320 10.31 -0.94 -28.52
N TYR A 321 10.49 -0.56 -27.26
CA TYR A 321 10.80 0.78 -26.80
C TYR A 321 12.18 0.82 -26.16
N LYS A 322 13.06 1.68 -26.69
CA LYS A 322 14.35 2.04 -26.09
C LYS A 322 14.16 3.23 -25.15
N PHE A 323 14.93 3.26 -24.07
CA PHE A 323 14.93 4.32 -23.08
C PHE A 323 16.36 4.75 -22.78
N LYS A 324 16.52 5.98 -22.29
CA LYS A 324 17.79 6.43 -21.73
C LYS A 324 18.07 5.69 -20.42
N LYS A 325 19.31 5.21 -20.27
CA LYS A 325 19.81 4.66 -18.99
C LYS A 325 20.04 5.77 -17.99
N GLN A 326 19.32 5.75 -16.87
CA GLN A 326 19.64 6.58 -15.71
C GLN A 326 20.32 5.74 -14.63
N TYR A 327 21.57 6.06 -14.34
CA TYR A 327 22.34 5.42 -13.27
C TYR A 327 22.10 6.11 -11.93
N LYS A 328 22.20 5.33 -10.84
CA LYS A 328 22.17 5.82 -9.45
C LYS A 328 20.95 6.66 -9.10
N MET A 329 19.82 6.42 -9.78
CA MET A 329 18.59 7.20 -9.63
C MET A 329 18.05 7.17 -8.20
N PHE A 330 18.12 6.00 -7.57
CA PHE A 330 17.59 5.76 -6.23
C PHE A 330 18.69 5.49 -5.20
N ASP A 331 19.98 5.61 -5.57
CA ASP A 331 21.12 5.23 -4.73
C ASP A 331 21.07 5.91 -3.36
N THR A 332 21.00 7.25 -3.36
CA THR A 332 21.01 8.03 -2.12
C THR A 332 19.77 7.71 -1.27
N PHE A 333 18.60 7.60 -1.89
CA PHE A 333 17.35 7.23 -1.21
C PHE A 333 17.47 5.86 -0.53
N VAL A 334 17.83 4.82 -1.29
CA VAL A 334 17.92 3.44 -0.79
C VAL A 334 18.98 3.33 0.29
N LYS A 335 20.18 3.89 0.08
CA LYS A 335 21.29 3.83 1.06
C LYS A 335 20.93 4.54 2.35
N THR A 336 20.34 5.72 2.29
CA THR A 336 19.94 6.50 3.48
C THR A 336 18.91 5.74 4.32
N PHE A 337 17.82 5.28 3.71
CA PHE A 337 16.79 4.56 4.46
C PHE A 337 17.26 3.17 4.90
N TYR A 338 18.12 2.50 4.13
CA TYR A 338 18.67 1.22 4.58
C TYR A 338 19.57 1.39 5.80
N GLN A 339 20.46 2.39 5.80
CA GLN A 339 21.30 2.70 6.96
C GLN A 339 20.43 3.02 8.18
N MET A 340 19.41 3.87 8.00
CA MET A 340 18.43 4.19 9.04
C MET A 340 17.68 2.97 9.57
N LYS A 341 17.40 1.96 8.73
CA LYS A 341 16.77 0.69 9.16
C LYS A 341 17.68 -0.15 10.05
N VAL A 342 18.98 -0.16 9.74
CA VAL A 342 20.00 -0.95 10.45
C VAL A 342 20.34 -0.29 11.79
N GLU A 343 20.69 0.99 11.76
CA GLU A 343 21.21 1.74 12.92
C GLU A 343 20.10 2.35 13.79
N GLY A 344 18.91 2.56 13.22
CA GLY A 344 17.83 3.27 13.89
C GLY A 344 17.20 2.51 15.06
N ASP A 345 16.62 3.29 15.97
CA ASP A 345 15.68 2.80 16.97
C ASP A 345 14.41 2.20 16.33
N SER A 346 13.49 1.71 17.15
CA SER A 346 12.26 1.06 16.67
C SER A 346 11.41 1.96 15.76
N THR A 347 11.34 3.27 16.05
CA THR A 347 10.61 4.26 15.24
C THR A 347 11.28 4.49 13.90
N ASN A 348 12.58 4.78 13.91
CA ASN A 348 13.35 5.04 12.69
C ASN A 348 13.39 3.82 11.78
N ARG A 349 13.49 2.62 12.37
CA ARG A 349 13.39 1.35 11.63
C ARG A 349 12.03 1.16 10.97
N MET A 350 10.94 1.51 11.67
CA MET A 350 9.59 1.49 11.11
C MET A 350 9.48 2.44 9.92
N VAL A 351 9.88 3.72 10.09
CA VAL A 351 9.88 4.74 9.03
C VAL A 351 10.66 4.24 7.82
N ALA A 352 11.90 3.80 8.03
CA ALA A 352 12.78 3.34 6.97
C ALA A 352 12.22 2.16 6.18
N LYS A 353 11.76 1.10 6.86
CA LYS A 353 11.14 -0.06 6.21
C LYS A 353 9.94 0.35 5.35
N THR A 354 9.14 1.28 5.87
CA THR A 354 7.89 1.73 5.27
C THR A 354 8.16 2.60 4.03
N MET A 355 9.18 3.48 4.09
CA MET A 355 9.62 4.27 2.93
C MET A 355 10.21 3.41 1.82
N LEU A 356 11.10 2.48 2.16
CA LEU A 356 11.76 1.58 1.20
C LEU A 356 10.75 0.73 0.41
N ASN A 357 9.73 0.19 1.10
CA ASN A 357 8.76 -0.70 0.48
C ASN A 357 7.65 0.04 -0.29
N SER A 358 7.36 1.30 0.06
CA SER A 358 6.20 2.02 -0.49
C SER A 358 6.47 2.77 -1.78
N LEU A 359 7.73 3.15 -2.06
CA LEU A 359 8.06 3.99 -3.22
C LEU A 359 7.81 3.25 -4.54
N TYR A 360 8.31 2.02 -4.69
CA TYR A 360 8.18 1.28 -5.96
C TYR A 360 6.71 1.05 -6.32
N GLY A 361 5.88 0.70 -5.33
CA GLY A 361 4.46 0.43 -5.53
C GLY A 361 3.75 1.66 -6.10
N ARG A 362 4.12 2.87 -5.64
CA ARG A 362 3.57 4.14 -6.16
C ARG A 362 3.84 4.32 -7.65
N LEU A 363 5.04 3.97 -8.11
CA LEU A 363 5.46 4.15 -9.50
C LEU A 363 4.68 3.24 -10.47
N GLY A 364 4.18 2.09 -10.00
CA GLY A 364 3.43 1.12 -10.81
C GLY A 364 1.91 1.29 -10.78
N MET A 365 1.39 2.24 -9.98
CA MET A 365 -0.05 2.45 -9.85
C MET A 365 -0.69 2.80 -11.20
N LYS A 366 -1.93 2.35 -11.40
CA LYS A 366 -2.74 2.78 -12.54
C LYS A 366 -3.40 4.10 -12.17
N GLU A 367 -3.39 5.07 -13.08
CA GLU A 367 -4.15 6.29 -12.86
C GLU A 367 -5.65 5.98 -12.98
N GLN A 368 -6.36 6.07 -11.87
CA GLN A 368 -7.82 6.05 -11.82
C GLN A 368 -8.29 7.22 -10.99
N TYR A 369 -9.22 8.00 -11.52
CA TYR A 369 -9.85 9.09 -10.80
C TYR A 369 -11.20 8.61 -10.30
N ILE A 370 -11.21 8.15 -9.05
CA ILE A 370 -12.43 7.78 -8.34
C ILE A 370 -12.69 8.87 -7.30
N SER A 371 -13.80 9.58 -7.47
CA SER A 371 -14.32 10.50 -6.47
C SER A 371 -15.76 10.18 -6.18
N ALA A 372 -16.18 10.37 -4.95
CA ALA A 372 -17.59 10.30 -4.60
C ALA A 372 -18.02 11.55 -3.82
N TYR A 373 -19.27 11.93 -3.99
CA TYR A 373 -19.86 13.09 -3.36
C TYR A 373 -21.35 12.88 -3.14
N PHE A 374 -21.89 13.58 -2.14
CA PHE A 374 -23.32 13.54 -1.88
C PHE A 374 -24.04 14.55 -2.76
N VAL A 375 -25.19 14.14 -3.27
CA VAL A 375 -26.12 14.95 -4.07
C VAL A 375 -27.50 14.87 -3.41
N ASN A 376 -28.27 15.96 -3.44
CA ASN A 376 -29.66 15.89 -2.98
C ASN A 376 -30.46 15.01 -3.95
N LYS A 377 -31.46 14.25 -3.47
CA LYS A 377 -32.26 13.38 -4.34
C LYS A 377 -32.86 14.10 -5.55
N LYS A 378 -33.32 15.34 -5.36
CA LYS A 378 -33.89 16.20 -6.41
C LYS A 378 -32.92 16.47 -7.57
N ASP A 379 -31.62 16.55 -7.27
CA ASP A 379 -30.57 16.84 -8.26
C ASP A 379 -29.90 15.55 -8.77
N ALA A 380 -30.09 14.42 -8.08
CA ALA A 380 -29.39 13.17 -8.33
C ALA A 380 -29.77 12.56 -9.68
N GLU A 381 -31.04 12.66 -10.11
CA GLU A 381 -31.50 12.18 -11.41
C GLU A 381 -30.71 12.81 -12.57
N GLN A 382 -30.36 14.10 -12.47
CA GLN A 382 -29.57 14.78 -13.50
C GLN A 382 -28.12 14.30 -13.51
N VAL A 383 -27.53 14.05 -12.33
CA VAL A 383 -26.15 13.58 -12.21
C VAL A 383 -26.01 12.14 -12.72
N LEU A 384 -26.98 11.28 -12.41
CA LEU A 384 -27.00 9.87 -12.82
C LEU A 384 -27.25 9.68 -14.33
N LYS A 385 -27.66 10.72 -15.07
CA LYS A 385 -27.67 10.69 -16.55
C LYS A 385 -26.25 10.61 -17.14
N ASN A 386 -25.21 10.96 -16.38
CA ASN A 386 -23.83 10.75 -16.81
C ASN A 386 -23.47 9.26 -16.69
N LYS A 387 -23.02 8.64 -17.80
CA LYS A 387 -22.62 7.22 -17.85
C LYS A 387 -21.47 6.85 -16.91
N GLU A 388 -20.67 7.84 -16.48
CA GLU A 388 -19.58 7.65 -15.52
C GLU A 388 -20.02 7.74 -14.05
N ALA A 389 -21.27 8.14 -13.80
CA ALA A 389 -21.84 8.26 -12.46
C ALA A 389 -22.52 6.95 -12.03
N ILE A 390 -22.21 6.52 -10.81
CA ILE A 390 -22.74 5.29 -10.20
C ILE A 390 -23.32 5.68 -8.84
N LEU A 391 -24.58 5.32 -8.61
CA LEU A 391 -25.20 5.43 -7.29
C LEU A 391 -24.56 4.39 -6.37
N GLU A 392 -23.87 4.84 -5.33
CA GLU A 392 -23.30 3.94 -4.31
C GLU A 392 -24.35 3.66 -3.24
N TRP A 393 -24.91 4.72 -2.64
CA TRP A 393 -25.84 4.62 -1.53
C TRP A 393 -26.94 5.68 -1.57
N GLU A 394 -28.12 5.31 -1.10
CA GLU A 394 -29.25 6.21 -0.91
C GLU A 394 -29.53 6.43 0.58
N TYR A 395 -29.72 7.69 0.94
CA TYR A 395 -30.08 8.17 2.27
C TYR A 395 -31.40 8.92 2.20
N ASP A 396 -31.98 9.32 3.34
CA ASP A 396 -33.31 9.95 3.39
C ASP A 396 -33.47 11.10 2.38
N ASN A 397 -32.53 12.06 2.37
CA ASN A 397 -32.58 13.25 1.52
C ASN A 397 -31.44 13.38 0.50
N LYS A 398 -30.45 12.47 0.54
CA LYS A 398 -29.23 12.55 -0.27
C LYS A 398 -28.86 11.20 -0.87
N MET A 399 -28.09 11.23 -1.94
CA MET A 399 -27.50 10.07 -2.59
C MET A 399 -25.98 10.26 -2.64
N LEU A 400 -25.23 9.22 -2.29
CA LEU A 400 -23.79 9.16 -2.52
C LEU A 400 -23.56 8.67 -3.95
N ILE A 401 -23.01 9.53 -4.79
CA ILE A 401 -22.71 9.21 -6.18
C ILE A 401 -21.20 9.15 -6.34
N ARG A 402 -20.71 8.05 -6.91
CA ARG A 402 -19.33 7.88 -7.35
C ARG A 402 -19.22 8.21 -8.83
N THR A 403 -18.15 8.91 -9.19
CA THR A 403 -17.78 9.13 -10.59
C THR A 403 -16.42 8.48 -10.82
N GLN A 404 -16.32 7.65 -11.85
CA GLN A 404 -15.07 7.01 -12.25
C GLN A 404 -14.75 7.41 -13.69
N THR A 405 -13.74 8.26 -13.85
CA THR A 405 -13.31 8.73 -15.17
C THR A 405 -11.96 8.09 -15.49
N ARG A 406 -11.87 7.44 -16.67
CA ARG A 406 -10.59 6.91 -17.20
C ARG A 406 -9.77 7.97 -17.92
N GLU A 407 -10.40 9.03 -18.42
CA GLU A 407 -9.75 10.13 -19.14
C GLU A 407 -10.30 11.48 -18.68
N LEU A 408 -9.47 12.27 -17.98
CA LEU A 408 -9.82 13.63 -17.60
C LEU A 408 -10.08 14.47 -18.86
N SER A 409 -11.33 14.89 -19.07
CA SER A 409 -11.62 15.97 -20.02
C SER A 409 -10.81 17.22 -19.64
N ASN A 410 -10.29 17.94 -20.65
CA ASN A 410 -9.35 19.06 -20.45
C ASN A 410 -9.89 20.18 -19.54
N LYS A 411 -11.22 20.30 -19.35
CA LYS A 411 -11.84 21.26 -18.43
C LYS A 411 -11.68 20.90 -16.94
N ILE A 412 -11.52 19.61 -16.60
CA ILE A 412 -11.39 19.14 -15.21
C ILE A 412 -9.93 19.09 -14.75
N LYS A 413 -8.97 18.97 -15.68
CA LYS A 413 -7.51 19.01 -15.42
C LYS A 413 -7.05 20.24 -14.63
N ASN A 414 -7.77 21.37 -14.73
CA ASN A 414 -7.43 22.61 -14.05
C ASN A 414 -8.00 22.72 -12.61
N LYS A 415 -8.87 21.80 -12.18
CA LYS A 415 -9.51 21.83 -10.85
C LYS A 415 -9.19 20.63 -9.96
N LEU A 416 -8.78 19.50 -10.53
CA LEU A 416 -8.30 18.34 -9.75
C LEU A 416 -6.77 18.40 -9.67
N GLU A 417 -6.22 18.07 -8.50
CA GLU A 417 -4.77 17.95 -8.28
C GLU A 417 -4.14 17.15 -9.43
N ARG A 418 -3.04 17.67 -9.99
CA ARG A 418 -2.33 17.05 -11.13
C ARG A 418 -2.14 15.55 -10.89
N PRO A 419 -2.25 14.70 -11.94
CA PRO A 419 -1.94 13.28 -11.84
C PRO A 419 -0.64 13.08 -11.05
N THR A 420 -0.69 12.28 -9.98
CA THR A 420 0.56 11.96 -9.29
C THR A 420 1.40 11.06 -10.20
N PRO A 421 2.69 11.34 -10.43
CA PRO A 421 3.47 10.62 -11.43
C PRO A 421 3.51 9.11 -11.17
N ALA A 422 3.00 8.33 -12.12
CA ALA A 422 3.19 6.89 -12.20
C ALA A 422 4.16 6.59 -13.34
N SER A 423 5.37 6.11 -13.01
CA SER A 423 6.39 5.72 -13.99
C SER A 423 6.43 4.21 -14.13
N ILE A 424 5.46 3.66 -14.87
CA ILE A 424 5.29 2.21 -15.07
C ILE A 424 6.55 1.54 -15.62
N GLN A 425 7.32 2.22 -16.47
CA GLN A 425 8.59 1.76 -17.01
C GLN A 425 9.63 1.53 -15.90
N ILE A 426 9.65 2.38 -14.88
CA ILE A 426 10.57 2.21 -13.74
C ILE A 426 10.08 1.06 -12.86
N ALA A 427 8.78 1.02 -12.54
CA ALA A 427 8.22 -0.06 -11.73
C ALA A 427 8.44 -1.45 -12.36
N ALA A 428 8.22 -1.57 -13.68
CA ALA A 428 8.47 -2.80 -14.43
C ALA A 428 9.95 -3.19 -14.48
N ALA A 429 10.87 -2.22 -14.59
CA ALA A 429 12.30 -2.50 -14.51
C ALA A 429 12.69 -2.99 -13.10
N ILE A 430 12.17 -2.35 -12.02
CA ILE A 430 12.44 -2.76 -10.64
C ILE A 430 12.02 -4.21 -10.40
N THR A 431 10.80 -4.59 -10.79
CA THR A 431 10.35 -5.98 -10.59
C THR A 431 11.09 -6.98 -11.47
N ALA A 432 11.48 -6.58 -12.69
CA ALA A 432 12.33 -7.40 -13.56
C ALA A 432 13.73 -7.62 -12.95
N TYR A 433 14.39 -6.58 -12.44
CA TYR A 433 15.68 -6.71 -11.75
C TYR A 433 15.59 -7.58 -10.50
N ALA A 434 14.50 -7.49 -9.75
CA ALA A 434 14.22 -8.37 -8.62
C ALA A 434 14.18 -9.85 -9.08
N ARG A 435 13.45 -10.17 -10.16
CA ARG A 435 13.42 -11.53 -10.73
C ARG A 435 14.76 -11.98 -11.30
N ILE A 436 15.52 -11.09 -11.95
CA ILE A 436 16.89 -11.38 -12.40
C ILE A 436 17.74 -11.81 -11.21
N PHE A 437 17.70 -11.07 -10.11
CA PHE A 437 18.42 -11.43 -8.89
C PHE A 437 17.97 -12.78 -8.32
N MET A 438 16.66 -13.05 -8.31
CA MET A 438 16.13 -14.31 -7.79
C MET A 438 16.38 -15.52 -8.71
N SER A 439 16.58 -15.32 -10.01
CA SER A 439 16.74 -16.40 -10.99
C SER A 439 17.86 -17.40 -10.64
N LYS A 440 18.97 -16.92 -10.06
CA LYS A 440 20.10 -17.78 -9.62
C LYS A 440 19.74 -18.71 -8.46
N TYR A 441 18.70 -18.37 -7.69
CA TYR A 441 18.23 -19.12 -6.54
C TYR A 441 17.03 -20.00 -6.88
N ILE A 442 16.13 -19.51 -7.73
CA ILE A 442 14.91 -20.22 -8.15
C ILE A 442 15.22 -21.60 -8.71
N GLN A 443 16.24 -21.71 -9.57
CA GLN A 443 16.68 -22.98 -10.17
C GLN A 443 17.10 -24.06 -9.15
N LYS A 444 17.45 -23.65 -7.92
CA LYS A 444 17.91 -24.54 -6.84
C LYS A 444 16.86 -24.70 -5.74
N SER A 445 15.73 -24.01 -5.87
CA SER A 445 14.69 -23.93 -4.85
C SER A 445 13.60 -24.97 -5.08
N HIS A 446 13.01 -25.44 -3.98
CA HIS A 446 11.80 -26.25 -3.98
C HIS A 446 10.54 -25.39 -3.95
N TYR A 447 10.67 -24.19 -3.39
CA TYR A 447 9.62 -23.20 -3.32
C TYR A 447 10.27 -21.82 -3.41
N THR A 448 9.57 -20.89 -4.06
CA THR A 448 9.90 -19.48 -4.05
C THR A 448 8.62 -18.68 -3.89
N ASP A 449 8.68 -17.60 -3.11
CA ASP A 449 7.66 -16.56 -3.07
C ASP A 449 8.36 -15.22 -3.04
N THR A 450 8.37 -14.55 -4.19
CA THR A 450 8.87 -13.20 -4.42
C THR A 450 10.35 -13.00 -4.08
N ASP A 451 10.67 -12.82 -2.80
CA ASP A 451 12.00 -12.60 -2.23
C ASP A 451 12.49 -13.76 -1.35
N SER A 452 11.65 -14.77 -1.14
CA SER A 452 11.98 -15.94 -0.34
C SER A 452 12.18 -17.20 -1.17
N ILE A 453 13.04 -18.09 -0.69
CA ILE A 453 13.26 -19.44 -1.24
C ILE A 453 13.32 -20.50 -0.14
N VAL A 454 12.93 -21.72 -0.50
CA VAL A 454 13.16 -22.91 0.32
C VAL A 454 14.06 -23.88 -0.43
N VAL A 455 15.15 -24.32 0.22
CA VAL A 455 16.16 -25.23 -0.36
C VAL A 455 16.46 -26.39 0.58
N SER A 456 16.91 -27.54 0.05
CA SER A 456 17.28 -28.71 0.89
C SER A 456 18.68 -28.63 1.49
N LYS A 457 19.58 -27.84 0.91
CA LYS A 457 20.95 -27.66 1.39
C LYS A 457 21.17 -26.20 1.77
N PRO A 458 21.91 -25.92 2.85
CA PRO A 458 22.17 -24.55 3.24
C PRO A 458 22.93 -23.80 2.14
N LEU A 459 22.65 -22.51 2.01
CA LEU A 459 23.40 -21.65 1.10
C LEU A 459 24.83 -21.45 1.62
N PRO A 460 25.81 -21.15 0.73
CA PRO A 460 27.16 -20.82 1.14
C PRO A 460 27.16 -19.66 2.14
N LYS A 461 27.96 -19.72 3.21
CA LYS A 461 28.01 -18.68 4.26
C LYS A 461 28.25 -17.27 3.72
N ARG A 462 29.00 -17.12 2.62
CA ARG A 462 29.26 -15.83 1.96
C ARG A 462 28.01 -15.17 1.35
N GLU A 463 26.95 -15.94 1.13
CA GLU A 463 25.67 -15.49 0.57
C GLU A 463 24.62 -15.24 1.67
N ILE A 464 25.00 -15.45 2.94
CA ILE A 464 24.16 -15.32 4.13
C ILE A 464 24.74 -14.21 5.02
N GLY A 465 23.88 -13.32 5.51
CA GLY A 465 24.33 -12.10 6.17
C GLY A 465 23.19 -11.41 6.89
N VAL A 466 23.54 -10.73 7.98
CA VAL A 466 22.57 -10.23 8.97
C VAL A 466 22.19 -8.76 8.71
N SER A 467 22.89 -8.05 7.82
CA SER A 467 22.83 -6.58 7.75
C SER A 467 23.20 -5.92 6.41
N CYS A 468 23.32 -6.67 5.31
CA CYS A 468 23.64 -6.10 3.99
C CYS A 468 22.48 -6.26 3.00
N ILE A 469 22.22 -5.22 2.19
CA ILE A 469 21.15 -5.18 1.16
C ILE A 469 21.26 -6.39 0.21
N THR A 470 22.48 -6.88 -0.01
CA THR A 470 22.81 -7.96 -0.94
C THR A 470 22.59 -9.37 -0.41
N VAL A 471 22.16 -9.54 0.84
CA VAL A 471 22.34 -10.82 1.53
C VAL A 471 21.04 -11.40 2.08
N ILE A 472 20.96 -12.73 2.02
CA ILE A 472 19.81 -13.54 2.41
C ILE A 472 19.84 -13.76 3.94
N CYS A 473 18.71 -13.49 4.60
CA CYS A 473 18.49 -13.78 6.02
C CYS A 473 18.00 -15.22 6.23
N VAL A 474 18.44 -15.83 7.32
CA VAL A 474 17.99 -17.18 7.74
C VAL A 474 16.88 -17.03 8.77
N SER A 475 15.70 -17.55 8.47
CA SER A 475 14.69 -17.90 9.48
C SER A 475 14.85 -19.39 9.77
N SER A 476 15.73 -19.73 10.71
CA SER A 476 16.04 -21.12 11.03
C SER A 476 14.89 -21.75 11.79
N CYS A 477 14.06 -22.52 11.10
CA CYS A 477 13.25 -23.55 11.73
C CYS A 477 13.26 -24.81 10.87
N ARG A 478 13.54 -25.96 11.50
CA ARG A 478 13.32 -27.28 10.90
C ARG A 478 11.81 -27.53 10.87
N PHE A 479 11.22 -27.56 9.69
CA PHE A 479 9.82 -27.93 9.51
C PHE A 479 9.66 -28.95 8.39
N ASN A 480 8.76 -29.91 8.58
CA ASN A 480 8.15 -30.65 7.47
C ASN A 480 7.12 -29.71 6.85
N ILE A 481 7.26 -29.39 5.56
CA ILE A 481 6.31 -28.52 4.85
C ILE A 481 5.61 -29.35 3.78
N LEU A 482 4.28 -29.43 3.88
CA LEU A 482 3.41 -30.00 2.87
C LEU A 482 2.67 -28.84 2.19
N PHE A 483 2.94 -28.59 0.91
CA PHE A 483 2.27 -27.51 0.17
C PHE A 483 0.90 -28.00 -0.37
N PRO A 484 -0.24 -27.44 0.09
CA PRO A 484 -1.57 -27.86 -0.37
C PRO A 484 -1.83 -27.51 -1.86
N ARG A 485 -2.74 -28.26 -2.50
CA ARG A 485 -3.08 -28.20 -3.94
C ARG A 485 -3.66 -26.87 -4.46
N ARG A 486 -3.96 -25.89 -3.61
CA ARG A 486 -4.53 -24.59 -4.01
C ARG A 486 -3.84 -23.44 -3.29
N PHE A 487 -2.73 -22.96 -3.87
CA PHE A 487 -2.40 -21.54 -3.82
C PHE A 487 -2.82 -20.94 -5.15
N LEU A 488 -4.12 -20.69 -5.30
CA LEU A 488 -4.62 -19.76 -6.31
C LEU A 488 -4.43 -18.37 -5.73
N CYS A 489 -3.60 -17.56 -6.39
CA CYS A 489 -3.40 -16.15 -6.05
C CYS A 489 -4.74 -15.43 -5.90
N SER A 490 -4.88 -14.69 -4.80
CA SER A 490 -5.82 -13.58 -4.65
C SER A 490 -5.18 -12.29 -5.12
#